data_AF-A0A0H3K6V7-F1
#
_entry.id   AF-A0A0H3K6V7-F1
#
_cell.length_a   1.000
_cell.length_b   1.000
_cell.length_c   1.000
_cell.angle_alpha   90.00
_cell.angle_beta   90.00
_cell.angle_gamma   90.00
#
_symmetry.space_group_name_H-M   'P 1'
#
loop_
_entity.id
_entity.type
_entity.pdbx_description
1 polymer ?
#
loop_
_entity_poly.entity_id
_entity_poly.type
_entity_poly.pdbx_seq_one_letter_code
_entity_poly.pdbx_strand_id
1 'polypeptide(L)'
;MQLQRLYQLPNCSLLVQGLADASLDNSQCLTIVTRVECGFPGLQPALRGGKDFLVQLATVASAYAQGVISGLPRPQTAISSDLIQLRSLDRDRHQLTSNDNGSEVALELNSLQLFDLVDAIDQLIADPLTLPDLQIGLAPLPRRHVPALVPLPQRAAAPAVGLAGLAIAAAALFALPIPEVKPPRENLPQTEQTTSGANSNPPATEPPASSPSLADAGTLEAVVVASRAAIGSAWDRKPEYEPAEAEQYRVSATATGQIVGYRAEDSQSDIQQTPLASLLKPLPAGDRQPLADLRIVFQPSGVVEVSPWDGWGSVR
;
A
#
# COMPACT_ATOMS: atom_id res chain seq x y z
N MET A 1 -9.25 2.06 -39.61
CA MET A 1 -10.73 2.02 -39.61
C MET A 1 -11.24 2.95 -38.52
N GLN A 2 -12.39 3.62 -38.72
CA GLN A 2 -12.98 4.44 -37.67
C GLN A 2 -13.76 3.57 -36.68
N LEU A 3 -13.51 3.77 -35.40
CA LEU A 3 -14.12 3.03 -34.30
C LEU A 3 -14.81 4.01 -33.36
N GLN A 4 -15.82 3.50 -32.66
CA GLN A 4 -16.55 4.22 -31.64
C GLN A 4 -16.82 3.31 -30.44
N ARG A 5 -16.73 3.90 -29.26
CA ARG A 5 -17.00 3.29 -27.96
C ARG A 5 -17.93 4.20 -27.18
N LEU A 6 -18.96 3.62 -26.59
CA LEU A 6 -19.97 4.36 -25.84
C LEU A 6 -20.13 3.66 -24.49
N TYR A 7 -19.86 4.41 -23.44
CA TYR A 7 -20.09 4.03 -22.04
C TYR A 7 -21.31 4.81 -21.57
N GLN A 8 -22.41 4.10 -21.31
CA GLN A 8 -23.71 4.71 -21.05
C GLN A 8 -24.26 4.28 -19.69
N LEU A 9 -24.39 5.25 -18.82
CA LEU A 9 -25.04 5.15 -17.51
C LEU A 9 -26.32 5.98 -17.48
N PRO A 10 -27.18 5.82 -16.45
CA PRO A 10 -28.46 6.51 -16.39
C PRO A 10 -28.36 8.04 -16.48
N ASN A 11 -27.31 8.64 -15.88
CA ASN A 11 -27.13 10.09 -15.83
C ASN A 11 -25.85 10.58 -16.52
N CYS A 12 -25.09 9.72 -17.20
CA CYS A 12 -23.88 10.10 -17.92
C CYS A 12 -23.70 9.24 -19.19
N SER A 13 -23.26 9.87 -20.27
CA SER A 13 -22.78 9.18 -21.47
C SER A 13 -21.38 9.66 -21.82
N LEU A 14 -20.45 8.73 -22.00
CA LEU A 14 -19.09 9.00 -22.46
C LEU A 14 -18.87 8.31 -23.80
N LEU A 15 -18.68 9.11 -24.84
CA LEU A 15 -18.41 8.66 -26.20
C LEU A 15 -16.94 8.87 -26.53
N VAL A 16 -16.26 7.82 -27.00
CA VAL A 16 -14.91 7.90 -27.55
C VAL A 16 -14.93 7.44 -28.99
N GLN A 17 -14.58 8.35 -29.90
CA GLN A 17 -14.39 8.08 -31.31
C GLN A 17 -12.91 8.14 -31.64
N GLY A 18 -12.49 7.24 -32.52
CA GLY A 18 -11.09 7.09 -32.81
C GLY A 18 -10.79 6.21 -34.01
N LEU A 19 -9.51 5.91 -34.18
CA LEU A 19 -9.00 5.04 -35.21
C LEU A 19 -8.32 3.83 -34.58
N ALA A 20 -8.46 2.70 -35.26
CA ALA A 20 -7.61 1.54 -35.02
C ALA A 20 -6.23 1.76 -35.62
N ASP A 21 -5.20 1.29 -34.92
CA ASP A 21 -3.88 1.16 -35.49
C ASP A 21 -3.86 -0.01 -36.49
N ALA A 22 -3.52 0.28 -37.74
CA ALA A 22 -3.46 -0.74 -38.79
C ALA A 22 -2.22 -1.63 -38.67
N SER A 23 -1.24 -1.26 -37.83
CA SER A 23 -0.05 -2.06 -37.54
C SER A 23 -0.29 -3.16 -36.50
N LEU A 24 -1.41 -3.08 -35.75
CA LEU A 24 -1.84 -4.09 -34.81
C LEU A 24 -2.79 -5.07 -35.52
N ASP A 25 -2.61 -6.37 -35.32
CA ASP A 25 -3.49 -7.42 -35.86
C ASP A 25 -4.95 -7.31 -35.35
N ASN A 26 -5.21 -6.42 -34.38
CA ASN A 26 -6.52 -6.19 -33.81
C ASN A 26 -7.18 -4.92 -34.36
N SER A 27 -7.87 -5.07 -35.50
CA SER A 27 -8.68 -4.01 -36.14
C SER A 27 -9.81 -3.44 -35.27
N GLN A 28 -10.10 -4.05 -34.12
CA GLN A 28 -11.12 -3.59 -33.18
C GLN A 28 -10.54 -2.72 -32.05
N CYS A 29 -9.22 -2.65 -31.87
CA CYS A 29 -8.61 -1.81 -30.84
C CYS A 29 -8.62 -0.33 -31.27
N LEU A 30 -9.23 0.54 -30.47
CA LEU A 30 -9.17 1.99 -30.65
C LEU A 30 -7.90 2.51 -29.95
N THR A 31 -6.93 3.03 -30.69
CA THR A 31 -5.65 3.51 -30.13
C THR A 31 -5.46 5.02 -30.30
N ILE A 32 -6.06 5.61 -31.34
CA ILE A 32 -5.98 7.04 -31.62
C ILE A 32 -7.34 7.68 -31.38
N VAL A 33 -7.42 8.63 -30.44
CA VAL A 33 -8.66 9.39 -30.15
C VAL A 33 -8.81 10.53 -31.16
N THR A 34 -9.94 10.58 -31.86
CA THR A 34 -10.30 11.69 -32.74
C THR A 34 -11.30 12.64 -32.11
N ARG A 35 -12.21 12.12 -31.28
CA ARG A 35 -13.20 12.92 -30.55
C ARG A 35 -13.67 12.20 -29.30
N VAL A 36 -13.88 12.98 -28.26
CA VAL A 36 -14.53 12.55 -27.02
C VAL A 36 -15.72 13.46 -26.80
N GLU A 37 -16.86 12.87 -26.43
CA GLU A 37 -18.04 13.62 -25.99
C GLU A 37 -18.49 13.08 -24.64
N CYS A 38 -18.71 13.96 -23.67
CA CYS A 38 -19.25 13.65 -22.36
C CYS A 38 -20.55 14.43 -22.15
N GLY A 39 -21.65 13.72 -21.98
CA GLY A 39 -22.99 14.28 -21.91
C GLY A 39 -23.74 13.86 -20.65
N PHE A 40 -24.63 14.74 -20.18
CA PHE A 40 -25.50 14.50 -19.04
C PHE A 40 -26.94 14.83 -19.42
N PRO A 41 -27.94 14.00 -19.06
CA PRO A 41 -29.33 14.29 -19.33
C PRO A 41 -29.75 15.65 -18.74
N GLY A 42 -30.37 16.49 -19.58
CA GLY A 42 -30.85 17.81 -19.18
C GLY A 42 -29.79 18.91 -19.10
N LEU A 43 -28.51 18.61 -19.29
CA LEU A 43 -27.43 19.60 -19.29
C LEU A 43 -26.83 19.71 -20.71
N GLN A 44 -26.81 20.93 -21.23
CA GLN A 44 -26.24 21.24 -22.54
C GLN A 44 -25.36 22.50 -22.50
N PRO A 45 -24.33 22.60 -23.35
CA PRO A 45 -23.89 21.58 -24.33
C PRO A 45 -23.13 20.42 -23.68
N ALA A 46 -23.05 19.28 -24.39
CA ALA A 46 -22.13 18.20 -24.00
C ALA A 46 -20.69 18.70 -24.06
N LEU A 47 -19.86 18.24 -23.12
CA LEU A 47 -18.43 18.53 -23.11
C LEU A 47 -17.76 17.75 -24.25
N ARG A 48 -16.82 18.39 -24.93
CA ARG A 48 -16.14 17.79 -26.08
C ARG A 48 -14.65 18.07 -26.01
N GLY A 49 -13.87 17.16 -26.57
CA GLY A 49 -12.44 17.35 -26.72
C GLY A 49 -11.73 16.17 -27.37
N GLY A 50 -10.40 16.15 -27.30
CA GLY A 50 -9.55 15.07 -27.79
C GLY A 50 -9.02 14.15 -26.68
N LYS A 51 -7.86 13.52 -26.93
CA LYS A 51 -7.19 12.66 -25.94
C LYS A 51 -6.86 13.40 -24.65
N ASP A 52 -6.34 14.62 -24.74
CA ASP A 52 -5.93 15.40 -23.58
C ASP A 52 -7.14 15.77 -22.69
N PHE A 53 -8.28 16.08 -23.32
CA PHE A 53 -9.54 16.26 -22.61
C PHE A 53 -9.92 15.01 -21.83
N LEU A 54 -9.87 13.83 -22.44
CA LEU A 54 -10.20 12.58 -21.77
C LEU A 54 -9.26 12.27 -20.60
N VAL A 55 -7.95 12.41 -20.79
CA VAL A 55 -6.94 12.18 -19.75
C VAL A 55 -7.17 13.10 -18.56
N GLN A 56 -7.41 14.39 -18.82
CA GLN A 56 -7.63 15.37 -17.77
C GLN A 56 -8.98 15.16 -17.10
N LEU A 57 -10.05 14.88 -17.86
CA LEU A 57 -11.36 14.58 -17.31
C LEU A 57 -11.28 13.38 -16.36
N ALA A 58 -10.63 12.28 -16.78
CA ALA A 58 -10.44 11.11 -15.94
C ALA A 58 -9.65 11.43 -14.67
N THR A 59 -8.52 12.13 -14.82
CA THR A 59 -7.65 12.49 -13.69
C THR A 59 -8.39 13.37 -12.67
N VAL A 60 -9.05 14.44 -13.14
CA VAL A 60 -9.74 15.40 -12.28
C VAL A 60 -11.00 14.80 -11.65
N ALA A 61 -11.82 14.09 -12.42
CA ALA A 61 -13.05 13.47 -11.92
C ALA A 61 -12.76 12.42 -10.84
N SER A 62 -11.82 11.50 -11.08
CA SER A 62 -11.46 10.47 -10.09
C SER A 62 -10.85 11.09 -8.83
N ALA A 63 -9.96 12.08 -8.97
CA ALA A 63 -9.35 12.74 -7.80
C ALA A 63 -10.35 13.58 -7.00
N TYR A 64 -11.31 14.23 -7.67
CA TYR A 64 -12.40 14.95 -7.02
C TYR A 64 -13.34 13.99 -6.28
N ALA A 65 -13.77 12.91 -6.93
CA ALA A 65 -14.66 11.91 -6.33
C ALA A 65 -14.04 11.24 -5.10
N GLN A 66 -12.75 10.94 -5.11
CA GLN A 66 -12.03 10.47 -3.91
C GLN A 66 -12.15 11.45 -2.73
N GLY A 67 -12.10 12.76 -2.99
CA GLY A 67 -12.31 13.79 -1.96
C GLY A 67 -13.74 13.80 -1.42
N VAL A 68 -14.72 13.75 -2.32
CA VAL A 68 -16.15 13.71 -1.96
C VAL A 68 -16.49 12.47 -1.14
N ILE A 69 -16.01 11.28 -1.54
CA ILE A 69 -16.27 10.00 -0.86
C ILE A 69 -15.55 9.94 0.49
N SER A 70 -14.29 10.41 0.56
CA SER A 70 -13.50 10.36 1.80
C SER A 70 -13.93 11.39 2.84
N GLY A 71 -14.71 12.40 2.45
CA GLY A 71 -15.06 13.53 3.32
C GLY A 71 -13.86 14.42 3.69
N LEU A 72 -12.71 14.22 3.01
CA LEU A 72 -11.48 14.93 3.31
C LEU A 72 -11.33 16.14 2.40
N PRO A 73 -11.16 17.36 2.96
CA PRO A 73 -10.97 18.55 2.15
C PRO A 73 -9.64 18.44 1.39
N ARG A 74 -9.72 18.30 0.07
CA ARG A 74 -8.57 18.27 -0.83
C ARG A 74 -8.34 19.70 -1.36
N PRO A 75 -7.12 20.25 -1.32
CA PRO A 75 -6.86 21.58 -1.87
C PRO A 75 -7.15 21.58 -3.38
N GLN A 76 -8.06 22.45 -3.82
CA GLN A 76 -8.55 22.54 -5.21
C GLN A 76 -7.41 22.77 -6.22
N THR A 77 -6.36 23.49 -5.81
CA THR A 77 -5.15 23.75 -6.60
C THR A 77 -4.32 22.51 -6.93
N ALA A 78 -4.52 21.38 -6.24
CA ALA A 78 -3.78 20.15 -6.50
C ALA A 78 -4.43 19.24 -7.56
N ILE A 79 -5.65 19.57 -8.00
CA ILE A 79 -6.50 18.71 -8.85
C ILE A 79 -7.04 19.48 -10.06
N SER A 80 -6.82 20.79 -10.13
CA SER A 80 -7.32 21.61 -11.23
C SER A 80 -6.31 21.58 -12.36
N SER A 81 -6.78 21.32 -13.58
CA SER A 81 -6.01 21.56 -14.79
C SER A 81 -6.58 22.77 -15.52
N ASP A 82 -5.84 23.29 -16.49
CA ASP A 82 -6.27 24.44 -17.30
C ASP A 82 -7.50 24.09 -18.16
N LEU A 83 -7.60 22.82 -18.61
CA LEU A 83 -8.66 22.36 -19.50
C LEU A 83 -9.89 21.81 -18.75
N ILE A 84 -9.72 21.19 -17.58
CA ILE A 84 -10.81 20.62 -16.77
C ILE A 84 -10.69 21.03 -15.32
N GLN A 85 -11.80 21.49 -14.74
CA GLN A 85 -11.92 21.84 -13.34
C GLN A 85 -13.19 21.23 -12.75
N LEU A 86 -13.08 20.63 -11.55
CA LEU A 86 -14.22 20.27 -10.73
C LEU A 86 -14.17 21.00 -9.38
N ARG A 87 -15.29 21.62 -8.99
CA ARG A 87 -15.44 22.25 -7.67
C ARG A 87 -16.77 21.91 -7.02
N SER A 88 -16.77 21.85 -5.68
CA SER A 88 -18.01 21.71 -4.89
C SER A 88 -18.70 23.07 -4.82
N LEU A 89 -20.00 23.11 -5.10
CA LEU A 89 -20.87 24.28 -4.90
C LEU A 89 -21.65 24.14 -3.60
N ASP A 90 -22.18 22.94 -3.35
CA ASP A 90 -22.90 22.53 -2.15
C ASP A 90 -22.65 21.05 -1.86
N ARG A 91 -23.35 20.49 -0.86
CA ARG A 91 -23.23 19.08 -0.45
C ARG A 91 -23.42 18.11 -1.61
N ASP A 92 -24.45 18.32 -2.43
CA ASP A 92 -24.84 17.39 -3.50
C ASP A 92 -24.70 18.00 -4.90
N ARG A 93 -23.88 19.07 -5.00
CA ARG A 93 -23.83 19.94 -6.18
C ARG A 93 -22.39 20.28 -6.53
N HIS A 94 -22.04 19.99 -7.77
CA HIS A 94 -20.66 20.01 -8.25
C HIS A 94 -20.63 20.77 -9.57
N GLN A 95 -19.66 21.65 -9.76
CA GLN A 95 -19.45 22.29 -11.05
C GLN A 95 -18.29 21.64 -11.76
N LEU A 96 -18.56 21.11 -12.95
CA LEU A 96 -17.58 20.63 -13.91
C LEU A 96 -17.43 21.69 -15.01
N THR A 97 -16.25 22.28 -15.11
CA THR A 97 -15.91 23.26 -16.14
C THR A 97 -14.90 22.64 -17.10
N SER A 98 -15.15 22.79 -18.40
CA SER A 98 -14.23 22.47 -19.48
C SER A 98 -13.86 23.75 -20.22
N ASN A 99 -12.57 23.97 -20.45
CA ASN A 99 -12.06 25.07 -21.26
C ASN A 99 -11.31 24.51 -22.45
N ASP A 100 -11.99 24.40 -23.60
CA ASP A 100 -11.36 23.95 -24.84
C ASP A 100 -11.17 25.15 -25.78
N ASN A 101 -9.91 25.49 -26.07
CA ASN A 101 -9.52 26.56 -27.00
C ASN A 101 -10.24 27.91 -26.75
N GLY A 102 -10.45 28.28 -25.48
CA GLY A 102 -11.08 29.55 -25.09
C GLY A 102 -12.61 29.53 -25.05
N SER A 103 -13.24 28.39 -25.36
CA SER A 103 -14.66 28.17 -25.11
C SER A 103 -14.85 27.47 -23.77
N GLU A 104 -15.35 28.21 -22.79
CA GLU A 104 -15.67 27.68 -21.48
C GLU A 104 -17.10 27.12 -21.46
N VAL A 105 -17.23 25.85 -21.06
CA VAL A 105 -18.50 25.19 -20.80
C VAL A 105 -18.52 24.77 -19.34
N ALA A 106 -19.47 25.29 -18.57
CA ALA A 106 -19.65 24.95 -17.17
C ALA A 106 -20.97 24.22 -16.95
N LEU A 107 -20.90 23.01 -16.39
CA LEU A 107 -22.04 22.15 -16.08
C LEU A 107 -22.18 22.00 -14.58
N GLU A 108 -23.40 22.16 -14.07
CA GLU A 108 -23.74 21.91 -12.68
C GLU A 108 -24.30 20.49 -12.56
N LEU A 109 -23.50 19.60 -11.96
CA LEU A 109 -23.80 18.20 -11.74
C LEU A 109 -24.37 17.98 -10.34
N ASN A 110 -25.34 17.07 -10.23
CA ASN A 110 -25.67 16.47 -8.94
C ASN A 110 -24.72 15.30 -8.61
N SER A 111 -24.77 14.77 -7.40
CA SER A 111 -23.88 13.65 -7.01
C SER A 111 -24.10 12.38 -7.83
N LEU A 112 -25.34 12.07 -8.25
CA LEU A 112 -25.60 10.90 -9.11
C LEU A 112 -24.92 11.04 -10.47
N GLN A 113 -25.01 12.21 -11.10
CA GLN A 113 -24.31 12.52 -12.36
C GLN A 113 -22.79 12.45 -12.19
N LEU A 114 -22.24 12.94 -11.08
CA LEU A 114 -20.82 12.83 -10.78
C LEU A 114 -20.37 11.38 -10.64
N PHE A 115 -21.11 10.56 -9.91
CA PHE A 115 -20.75 9.16 -9.72
C PHE A 115 -20.90 8.35 -11.01
N ASP A 116 -21.95 8.60 -11.80
CA ASP A 116 -22.11 7.99 -13.13
C ASP A 116 -20.97 8.42 -14.08
N LEU A 117 -20.45 9.65 -13.97
CA LEU A 117 -19.26 10.07 -14.73
C LEU A 117 -18.03 9.23 -14.36
N VAL A 118 -17.78 9.04 -13.07
CA VAL A 118 -16.62 8.26 -12.60
C VAL A 118 -16.74 6.81 -13.03
N ASP A 119 -17.92 6.20 -12.90
CA ASP A 119 -18.16 4.82 -13.34
C ASP A 119 -17.99 4.68 -14.87
N ALA A 120 -18.46 5.66 -15.67
CA ALA A 120 -18.21 5.68 -17.12
C ALA A 120 -16.70 5.70 -17.45
N ILE A 121 -15.92 6.45 -16.69
CA ILE A 121 -14.46 6.52 -16.84
C ILE A 121 -13.81 5.19 -16.43
N ASP A 122 -14.24 4.59 -15.32
CA ASP A 122 -13.71 3.31 -14.85
C ASP A 122 -14.01 2.18 -15.85
N GLN A 123 -15.21 2.15 -16.44
CA GLN A 123 -15.56 1.22 -17.52
C GLN A 123 -14.71 1.41 -18.78
N LEU A 124 -14.37 2.66 -19.12
CA LEU A 124 -13.46 2.97 -20.22
C LEU A 124 -12.05 2.45 -19.95
N ILE A 125 -11.51 2.72 -18.76
CA ILE A 125 -10.17 2.26 -18.36
C ILE A 125 -10.10 0.74 -18.32
N ALA A 126 -11.19 0.08 -17.92
CA ALA A 126 -11.29 -1.36 -17.87
C ALA A 126 -11.51 -2.03 -19.24
N ASP A 127 -11.79 -1.27 -20.32
CA ASP A 127 -12.03 -1.81 -21.65
C ASP A 127 -10.70 -2.08 -22.38
N PRO A 128 -10.29 -3.36 -22.55
CA PRO A 128 -9.00 -3.70 -23.15
C PRO A 128 -8.90 -3.36 -24.64
N LEU A 129 -10.03 -3.08 -25.30
CA LEU A 129 -10.09 -2.71 -26.72
C LEU A 129 -10.10 -1.20 -26.93
N THR A 130 -10.02 -0.40 -25.86
CA THR A 130 -10.13 1.06 -25.94
C THR A 130 -8.97 1.70 -25.21
N LEU A 131 -8.04 2.25 -25.98
CA LEU A 131 -6.87 2.95 -25.52
C LEU A 131 -6.03 2.12 -24.52
N PRO A 132 -5.56 0.92 -24.92
CA PRO A 132 -4.79 0.03 -24.02
C PRO A 132 -3.50 0.67 -23.46
N ASP A 133 -2.95 1.66 -24.17
CA ASP A 133 -1.77 2.41 -23.74
C ASP A 133 -2.09 3.61 -22.83
N LEU A 134 -3.37 3.83 -22.50
CA LEU A 134 -3.81 4.96 -21.67
C LEU A 134 -3.54 4.67 -20.19
N GLN A 135 -2.41 5.15 -19.69
CA GLN A 135 -2.08 5.08 -18.28
C GLN A 135 -2.58 6.33 -17.55
N ILE A 136 -3.71 6.22 -16.85
CA ILE A 136 -4.21 7.28 -15.95
C ILE A 136 -3.68 7.00 -14.54
N GLY A 137 -2.72 7.80 -14.09
CA GLY A 137 -2.08 7.66 -12.78
C GLY A 137 -2.98 8.10 -11.62
N LEU A 138 -3.89 7.22 -11.17
CA LEU A 138 -4.73 7.45 -9.99
C LEU A 138 -3.91 7.26 -8.71
N ALA A 139 -3.23 8.33 -8.23
CA ALA A 139 -2.45 8.27 -7.00
C ALA A 139 -3.35 8.27 -5.74
N PRO A 140 -3.11 7.37 -4.77
CA PRO A 140 -3.79 7.40 -3.47
C PRO A 140 -3.61 8.74 -2.74
N LEU A 141 -4.62 9.14 -1.96
CA LEU A 141 -4.54 10.35 -1.12
C LEU A 141 -3.35 10.25 -0.14
N PRO A 142 -2.42 11.22 -0.12
CA PRO A 142 -1.29 11.16 0.80
C PRO A 142 -1.78 11.37 2.24
N ARG A 143 -1.25 10.57 3.18
CA ARG A 143 -1.69 10.48 4.59
C ARG A 143 -1.77 11.83 5.32
N ARG A 144 -1.03 12.85 4.87
CA ARG A 144 -1.08 14.23 5.40
C ARG A 144 -2.46 14.90 5.29
N HIS A 145 -3.33 14.44 4.40
CA HIS A 145 -4.69 14.96 4.24
C HIS A 145 -5.75 14.15 5.00
N VAL A 146 -5.35 13.06 5.69
CA VAL A 146 -6.23 12.25 6.52
C VAL A 146 -6.20 12.84 7.95
N PRO A 147 -7.31 13.41 8.46
CA PRO A 147 -7.39 13.89 9.82
C PRO A 147 -7.12 12.72 10.77
N ALA A 148 -6.32 12.96 11.81
CA ALA A 148 -5.97 11.94 12.77
C ALA A 148 -7.24 11.38 13.42
N LEU A 149 -7.48 10.08 13.22
CA LEU A 149 -8.69 9.37 13.66
C LEU A 149 -8.84 9.28 15.20
N VAL A 150 -7.86 9.79 15.97
CA VAL A 150 -7.84 9.70 17.43
C VAL A 150 -7.59 11.09 18.03
N PRO A 151 -8.44 11.54 18.97
CA PRO A 151 -8.25 12.82 19.66
C PRO A 151 -6.96 12.80 20.48
N LEU A 152 -6.17 13.88 20.37
CA LEU A 152 -4.88 14.07 21.05
C LEU A 152 -4.83 13.63 22.53
N PRO A 153 -5.84 13.89 23.39
CA PRO A 153 -5.76 13.47 24.79
C PRO A 153 -5.81 11.95 25.00
N GLN A 154 -6.35 11.16 24.07
CA GLN A 154 -6.36 9.68 24.18
C GLN A 154 -5.05 9.03 23.73
N ARG A 155 -4.19 9.76 23.02
CA ARG A 155 -2.91 9.25 22.52
C ARG A 155 -1.83 9.13 23.62
N ALA A 156 -2.09 9.68 24.81
CA ALA A 156 -1.14 9.72 25.93
C ALA A 156 -1.25 8.53 26.90
N ALA A 157 -2.25 7.65 26.76
CA ALA A 157 -2.44 6.52 27.69
C ALA A 157 -1.33 5.45 27.56
N ALA A 158 -0.85 5.17 26.35
CA ALA A 158 0.17 4.15 26.10
C ALA A 158 1.58 4.50 26.65
N PRO A 159 2.12 5.72 26.51
CA PRO A 159 3.46 6.03 27.02
C PRO A 159 3.54 6.14 28.56
N ALA A 160 2.44 6.46 29.25
CA ALA A 160 2.45 6.66 30.71
C ALA A 160 2.68 5.36 31.50
N VAL A 161 2.23 4.21 30.98
CA VAL A 161 2.37 2.91 31.66
C VAL A 161 3.82 2.41 31.61
N GLY A 162 4.57 2.71 30.55
CA GLY A 162 5.95 2.22 30.36
C GLY A 162 6.96 2.81 31.36
N LEU A 163 6.82 4.07 31.74
CA LEU A 163 7.75 4.74 32.66
C LEU A 163 7.63 4.22 34.09
N ALA A 164 6.44 3.82 34.54
CA ALA A 164 6.25 3.28 35.88
C ALA A 164 6.88 1.89 36.06
N GLY A 165 6.80 1.03 35.04
CA GLY A 165 7.38 -0.32 35.09
C GLY A 165 8.92 -0.32 35.17
N LEU A 166 9.59 0.59 34.45
CA LEU A 166 11.04 0.70 34.45
C LEU A 166 11.59 1.08 35.83
N ALA A 167 10.94 2.02 36.53
CA ALA A 167 11.36 2.46 37.86
C ALA A 167 11.27 1.33 38.91
N ILE A 168 10.20 0.52 38.84
CA ILE A 168 10.01 -0.64 39.74
C ILE A 168 11.07 -1.72 39.48
N ALA A 169 11.36 -2.03 38.21
CA ALA A 169 12.38 -3.02 37.86
C ALA A 169 13.79 -2.58 38.29
N ALA A 170 14.13 -1.29 38.10
CA ALA A 170 15.43 -0.76 38.53
C ALA A 170 15.60 -0.82 40.06
N ALA A 171 14.55 -0.48 40.82
CA ALA A 171 14.57 -0.61 42.28
C ALA A 171 14.73 -2.07 42.74
N ALA A 172 14.05 -3.01 42.07
CA ALA A 172 14.17 -4.43 42.38
C ALA A 172 15.57 -4.99 42.08
N LEU A 173 16.17 -4.61 40.94
CA LEU A 173 17.53 -5.04 40.58
C LEU A 173 18.60 -4.43 41.49
N PHE A 174 18.41 -3.20 41.99
CA PHE A 174 19.32 -2.59 42.94
C PHE A 174 19.29 -3.27 44.33
N ALA A 175 18.17 -3.88 44.71
CA ALA A 175 18.01 -4.58 45.98
C ALA A 175 18.56 -6.02 45.97
N LEU A 176 18.93 -6.56 44.80
CA LEU A 176 19.50 -7.90 44.70
C LEU A 176 21.00 -7.89 45.04
N PRO A 177 21.48 -8.77 45.93
CA PRO A 177 22.90 -8.88 46.22
C PRO A 177 23.67 -9.32 44.98
N ILE A 178 24.82 -8.64 44.73
CA ILE A 178 25.68 -8.92 43.58
C ILE A 178 26.18 -10.38 43.68
N PRO A 179 25.90 -11.25 42.69
CA PRO A 179 26.31 -12.64 42.74
C PRO A 179 27.84 -12.78 42.61
N GLU A 180 28.43 -13.61 43.47
CA GLU A 180 29.86 -13.90 43.41
C GLU A 180 30.18 -14.81 42.20
N VAL A 181 30.98 -14.27 41.28
CA VAL A 181 31.51 -15.02 40.14
C VAL A 181 32.61 -15.95 40.63
N LYS A 182 32.34 -17.26 40.68
CA LYS A 182 33.40 -18.25 40.91
C LYS A 182 34.20 -18.43 39.61
N PRO A 183 35.52 -18.15 39.61
CA PRO A 183 36.33 -18.39 38.43
C PRO A 183 36.37 -19.90 38.11
N PRO A 184 36.18 -20.29 36.84
CA PRO A 184 36.35 -21.67 36.41
C PRO A 184 37.76 -22.18 36.73
N ARG A 185 37.87 -23.41 37.24
CA ARG A 185 39.16 -24.07 37.46
C ARG A 185 39.87 -24.28 36.12
N GLU A 186 41.10 -23.82 36.09
CA GLU A 186 42.02 -23.88 34.97
C GLU A 186 42.59 -25.29 34.79
N ASN A 187 42.31 -25.90 33.63
CA ASN A 187 43.06 -27.05 33.12
C ASN A 187 43.99 -26.53 32.01
N LEU A 188 45.31 -26.64 32.20
CA LEU A 188 46.31 -26.44 31.14
C LEU A 188 46.39 -27.71 30.23
N PRO A 189 47.15 -27.72 29.12
CA PRO A 189 46.92 -27.00 27.86
C PRO A 189 47.00 -27.96 26.63
N GLN A 190 46.21 -27.72 25.59
CA GLN A 190 46.49 -28.26 24.24
C GLN A 190 46.26 -27.17 23.17
N THR A 191 47.36 -26.44 22.93
CA THR A 191 48.02 -26.15 21.65
C THR A 191 47.16 -25.96 20.38
N GLU A 192 47.28 -24.73 19.85
CA GLU A 192 47.31 -24.32 18.42
C GLU A 192 46.02 -24.48 17.60
N GLN A 193 45.56 -23.54 16.76
CA GLN A 193 46.22 -22.45 16.05
C GLN A 193 45.13 -21.56 15.38
N THR A 194 45.39 -20.24 15.31
CA THR A 194 45.07 -19.29 14.21
C THR A 194 43.72 -19.40 13.46
N THR A 195 42.92 -18.36 13.20
CA THR A 195 43.23 -17.00 12.73
C THR A 195 41.92 -16.21 12.57
N SER A 196 42.03 -14.89 12.65
CA SER A 196 41.32 -13.89 11.83
C SER A 196 39.81 -13.66 11.99
N GLY A 197 39.51 -12.47 12.52
CA GLY A 197 38.60 -11.52 11.87
C GLY A 197 37.15 -11.96 11.71
N ALA A 198 36.39 -11.97 12.81
CA ALA A 198 34.94 -12.09 12.76
C ALA A 198 34.32 -10.79 12.23
N ASN A 199 34.22 -10.69 10.91
CA ASN A 199 33.19 -9.90 10.27
C ASN A 199 31.85 -10.58 10.63
N SER A 200 31.12 -9.98 11.57
CA SER A 200 29.90 -10.53 12.14
C SER A 200 28.73 -10.32 11.19
N ASN A 201 28.57 -11.24 10.23
CA ASN A 201 27.29 -11.48 9.58
C ASN A 201 26.44 -12.33 10.55
N PRO A 202 25.27 -11.88 11.03
CA PRO A 202 24.36 -12.76 11.73
C PRO A 202 23.75 -13.77 10.74
N PRO A 203 23.75 -15.09 11.05
CA PRO A 203 23.13 -16.09 10.19
C PRO A 203 21.60 -16.03 10.30
N ALA A 204 20.93 -16.40 9.21
CA ALA A 204 19.49 -16.63 9.16
C ALA A 204 19.05 -17.52 10.34
N THR A 205 18.13 -17.04 11.18
CA THR A 205 17.60 -17.83 12.31
C THR A 205 16.40 -18.62 11.84
N GLU A 206 16.59 -19.94 11.74
CA GLU A 206 15.54 -20.90 11.40
C GLU A 206 14.35 -20.78 12.38
N PRO A 207 13.09 -20.83 11.88
CA PRO A 207 11.90 -20.85 12.73
C PRO A 207 11.99 -21.92 13.83
N PRO A 208 11.54 -21.64 15.06
CA PRO A 208 11.55 -22.64 16.12
C PRO A 208 10.56 -23.77 15.76
N ALA A 209 11.09 -24.88 15.23
CA ALA A 209 10.36 -26.03 14.70
C ALA A 209 9.46 -26.79 15.71
N SER A 210 9.29 -26.28 16.93
CA SER A 210 8.54 -26.93 18.02
C SER A 210 7.45 -26.06 18.65
N SER A 211 7.14 -24.90 18.06
CA SER A 211 6.02 -24.06 18.50
C SER A 211 4.71 -24.49 17.79
N PRO A 212 3.57 -24.51 18.49
CA PRO A 212 2.29 -24.81 17.86
C PRO A 212 1.93 -23.75 16.81
N SER A 213 1.23 -24.15 15.75
CA SER A 213 0.73 -23.20 14.74
C SER A 213 -0.45 -22.38 15.30
N LEU A 214 -0.48 -21.08 14.98
CA LEU A 214 -1.60 -20.19 15.27
C LEU A 214 -2.73 -20.43 14.25
N ALA A 215 -3.78 -21.15 14.67
CA ALA A 215 -4.84 -21.63 13.79
C ALA A 215 -6.20 -20.92 13.95
N ASP A 216 -6.28 -19.79 14.66
CA ASP A 216 -7.53 -19.02 14.75
C ASP A 216 -7.53 -17.90 13.69
N ALA A 217 -8.60 -17.81 12.89
CA ALA A 217 -8.63 -16.93 11.72
C ALA A 217 -8.57 -15.44 12.11
N GLY A 218 -9.27 -15.05 13.18
CA GLY A 218 -9.30 -13.66 13.64
C GLY A 218 -7.96 -13.21 14.21
N THR A 219 -7.28 -14.09 14.95
CA THR A 219 -5.93 -13.83 15.45
C THR A 219 -4.90 -13.86 14.32
N LEU A 220 -5.01 -14.74 13.33
CA LEU A 220 -4.13 -14.75 12.15
C LEU A 220 -4.26 -13.46 11.35
N GLU A 221 -5.48 -12.94 11.15
CA GLU A 221 -5.68 -11.66 10.48
C GLU A 221 -5.05 -10.50 11.26
N ALA A 222 -5.26 -10.45 12.58
CA ALA A 222 -4.64 -9.46 13.43
C ALA A 222 -3.10 -9.52 13.36
N VAL A 223 -2.51 -10.72 13.31
CA VAL A 223 -1.06 -10.92 13.15
C VAL A 223 -0.56 -10.42 11.80
N VAL A 224 -1.25 -10.75 10.70
CA VAL A 224 -0.91 -10.25 9.35
C VAL A 224 -0.90 -8.72 9.33
N VAL A 225 -1.93 -8.09 9.90
CA VAL A 225 -2.04 -6.62 9.98
C VAL A 225 -0.91 -6.02 10.81
N ALA A 226 -0.62 -6.60 11.98
CA ALA A 226 0.44 -6.14 12.88
C ALA A 226 1.83 -6.28 12.25
N SER A 227 2.13 -7.44 11.64
CA SER A 227 3.41 -7.68 10.97
C SER A 227 3.59 -6.79 9.73
N ARG A 228 2.54 -6.57 8.94
CA ARG A 228 2.58 -5.61 7.81
C ARG A 228 2.91 -4.19 8.27
N ALA A 229 2.27 -3.74 9.34
CA ALA A 229 2.54 -2.41 9.90
C ALA A 229 3.98 -2.28 10.42
N ALA A 230 4.49 -3.31 11.11
CA ALA A 230 5.86 -3.31 11.64
C ALA A 230 6.91 -3.33 10.53
N ILE A 231 6.76 -4.20 9.53
CA ILE A 231 7.67 -4.35 8.40
C ILE A 231 7.64 -3.10 7.52
N GLY A 232 6.45 -2.62 7.13
CA GLY A 232 6.31 -1.41 6.33
C GLY A 232 6.93 -0.18 7.02
N SER A 233 6.70 -0.02 8.32
CA SER A 233 7.30 1.10 9.07
C SER A 233 8.82 1.02 9.15
N ALA A 234 9.42 -0.18 9.10
CA ALA A 234 10.87 -0.34 9.10
C ALA A 234 11.46 -0.13 7.69
N TRP A 235 10.73 -0.57 6.66
CA TRP A 235 11.06 -0.37 5.24
C TRP A 235 11.07 1.12 4.85
N ASP A 236 10.00 1.85 5.20
CA ASP A 236 9.86 3.29 4.92
C ASP A 236 10.98 4.14 5.53
N ARG A 237 11.58 3.68 6.64
CA ARG A 237 12.67 4.41 7.33
C ARG A 237 14.02 4.23 6.65
N LYS A 238 14.18 3.26 5.76
CA LYS A 238 15.46 2.96 5.11
C LYS A 238 15.28 2.34 3.71
N PRO A 239 14.78 3.08 2.70
CA PRO A 239 14.64 2.58 1.34
C PRO A 239 15.98 2.58 0.58
N GLU A 240 17.10 2.35 1.28
CA GLU A 240 18.44 2.34 0.66
C GLU A 240 18.64 1.12 -0.28
N TYR A 241 17.67 0.22 -0.29
CA TYR A 241 17.62 -0.98 -1.09
C TYR A 241 16.26 -1.13 -1.77
N GLU A 242 16.27 -1.26 -3.10
CA GLU A 242 15.13 -1.67 -3.92
C GLU A 242 15.57 -2.93 -4.66
N PRO A 243 14.91 -4.09 -4.43
CA PRO A 243 15.33 -5.34 -5.05
C PRO A 243 15.01 -5.30 -6.56
N ALA A 244 15.90 -5.86 -7.39
CA ALA A 244 15.69 -5.89 -8.85
C ALA A 244 14.57 -6.86 -9.25
N GLU A 245 14.33 -7.89 -8.44
CA GLU A 245 13.28 -8.89 -8.60
C GLU A 245 12.48 -9.03 -7.29
N ALA A 246 11.34 -9.70 -7.32
CA ALA A 246 10.57 -9.92 -6.11
C ALA A 246 11.28 -10.94 -5.20
N GLU A 247 11.59 -10.54 -3.97
CA GLU A 247 12.25 -11.43 -3.00
C GLU A 247 11.25 -11.97 -1.99
N GLN A 248 11.20 -13.30 -1.85
CA GLN A 248 10.28 -13.97 -0.93
C GLN A 248 10.95 -14.46 0.35
N TYR A 249 10.33 -14.14 1.48
CA TYR A 249 10.75 -14.56 2.81
C TYR A 249 9.63 -15.26 3.56
N ARG A 250 9.97 -16.34 4.25
CA ARG A 250 9.13 -16.98 5.26
C ARG A 250 9.45 -16.37 6.62
N VAL A 251 8.44 -15.87 7.32
CA VAL A 251 8.59 -15.19 8.60
C VAL A 251 7.66 -15.82 9.63
N SER A 252 8.20 -16.17 10.80
CA SER A 252 7.39 -16.64 11.90
C SER A 252 7.14 -15.50 12.88
N ALA A 253 5.87 -15.28 13.20
CA ALA A 253 5.41 -14.19 14.06
C ALA A 253 4.53 -14.71 15.20
N THR A 254 4.57 -14.03 16.35
CA THR A 254 3.69 -14.32 17.49
C THR A 254 2.27 -13.80 17.23
N ALA A 255 1.31 -14.14 18.11
CA ALA A 255 -0.04 -13.57 18.11
C ALA A 255 -0.10 -12.03 18.18
N THR A 256 0.99 -11.36 18.58
CA THR A 256 1.09 -9.90 18.64
C THR A 256 1.80 -9.29 17.42
N GLY A 257 2.15 -10.10 16.42
CA GLY A 257 2.87 -9.67 15.22
C GLY A 257 4.38 -9.49 15.40
N GLN A 258 4.94 -9.90 16.54
CA GLN A 258 6.38 -9.86 16.78
C GLN A 258 7.10 -10.94 15.95
N ILE A 259 8.11 -10.53 15.19
CA ILE A 259 8.91 -11.44 14.36
C ILE A 259 9.93 -12.18 15.23
N VAL A 260 9.85 -13.51 15.25
CA VAL A 260 10.71 -14.37 16.07
C VAL A 260 11.71 -15.20 15.26
N GLY A 261 11.50 -15.29 13.94
CA GLY A 261 12.39 -15.97 13.00
C GLY A 261 12.04 -15.61 11.56
N TYR A 262 13.02 -15.74 10.67
CA TYR A 262 12.81 -15.54 9.24
C TYR A 262 13.82 -16.35 8.41
N ARG A 263 13.44 -16.69 7.19
CA ARG A 263 14.27 -17.40 6.21
C ARG A 263 13.98 -16.87 4.80
N ALA A 264 15.02 -16.63 4.01
CA ALA A 264 14.87 -16.38 2.58
C ALA A 264 14.56 -17.71 1.87
N GLU A 265 13.59 -17.69 0.97
CA GLU A 265 13.24 -18.86 0.16
C GLU A 265 14.05 -18.87 -1.14
N ASP A 266 14.35 -17.69 -1.68
CA ASP A 266 15.17 -17.55 -2.87
C ASP A 266 16.65 -17.38 -2.49
N SER A 267 17.51 -18.21 -3.10
CA SER A 267 18.95 -18.25 -2.82
C SER A 267 19.72 -16.99 -3.24
N GLN A 268 19.08 -16.09 -4.01
CA GLN A 268 19.63 -14.80 -4.43
C GLN A 268 19.25 -13.64 -3.48
N SER A 269 18.38 -13.87 -2.49
CA SER A 269 17.86 -12.78 -1.65
C SER A 269 18.91 -12.25 -0.68
N ASP A 270 19.16 -10.94 -0.68
CA ASP A 270 20.09 -10.32 0.27
C ASP A 270 19.36 -9.90 1.56
N ILE A 271 19.23 -10.87 2.47
CA ILE A 271 18.63 -10.68 3.80
C ILE A 271 19.12 -9.40 4.50
N GLN A 272 20.39 -9.03 4.37
CA GLN A 272 21.00 -7.90 5.07
C GLN A 272 20.45 -6.55 4.61
N GLN A 273 19.88 -6.52 3.40
CA GLN A 273 19.33 -5.32 2.81
C GLN A 273 17.83 -5.16 3.14
N THR A 274 17.23 -6.15 3.78
CA THR A 274 15.84 -6.09 4.29
C THR A 274 15.77 -5.66 5.77
N PRO A 275 14.64 -5.08 6.21
CA PRO A 275 14.45 -4.67 7.60
C PRO A 275 14.17 -5.85 8.53
N LEU A 276 14.03 -7.08 8.01
CA LEU A 276 13.68 -8.26 8.79
C LEU A 276 14.66 -8.53 9.92
N ALA A 277 15.96 -8.35 9.67
CA ALA A 277 17.01 -8.47 10.68
C ALA A 277 16.81 -7.49 11.86
N SER A 278 16.38 -6.26 11.56
CA SER A 278 16.15 -5.23 12.59
C SER A 278 14.89 -5.47 13.42
N LEU A 279 13.95 -6.25 12.89
CA LEU A 279 12.67 -6.57 13.52
C LEU A 279 12.70 -7.88 14.31
N LEU A 280 13.75 -8.68 14.14
CA LEU A 280 13.91 -9.96 14.82
C LEU A 280 14.02 -9.77 16.33
N LYS A 281 13.12 -10.43 17.05
CA LYS A 281 13.13 -10.53 18.50
C LYS A 281 12.92 -11.98 18.88
N PRO A 282 14.01 -12.77 19.01
CA PRO A 282 13.94 -14.20 19.29
C PRO A 282 13.19 -14.48 20.59
N LEU A 283 12.52 -15.63 20.62
CA LEU A 283 11.90 -16.14 21.84
C LEU A 283 12.95 -16.52 22.88
N PRO A 284 12.66 -16.34 24.19
CA PRO A 284 13.46 -16.94 25.25
C PRO A 284 13.58 -18.46 25.07
N ALA A 285 14.73 -19.03 25.44
CA ALA A 285 14.94 -20.47 25.34
C ALA A 285 13.88 -21.24 26.16
N GLY A 286 13.15 -22.14 25.50
CA GLY A 286 12.10 -22.95 26.11
C GLY A 286 10.68 -22.36 26.01
N ASP A 287 10.52 -21.15 25.50
CA ASP A 287 9.21 -20.58 25.21
C ASP A 287 8.62 -21.19 23.92
N ARG A 288 7.37 -21.64 23.99
CA ARG A 288 6.66 -22.40 22.94
C ARG A 288 5.26 -21.84 22.67
N GLN A 289 5.13 -20.52 22.63
CA GLN A 289 3.86 -19.88 22.26
C GLN A 289 3.47 -20.14 20.80
N PRO A 290 2.18 -20.07 20.45
CA PRO A 290 1.72 -20.24 19.08
C PRO A 290 2.32 -19.21 18.12
N LEU A 291 2.76 -19.68 16.95
CA LEU A 291 3.34 -18.85 15.90
C LEU A 291 2.54 -18.94 14.61
N ALA A 292 2.40 -17.81 13.94
CA ALA A 292 1.90 -17.72 12.58
C ALA A 292 3.08 -17.71 11.61
N ASP A 293 3.01 -18.53 10.56
CA ASP A 293 3.92 -18.45 9.45
C ASP A 293 3.34 -17.53 8.37
N LEU A 294 4.14 -16.53 8.00
CA LEU A 294 3.79 -15.48 7.07
C LEU A 294 4.72 -15.55 5.86
N ARG A 295 4.17 -15.22 4.69
CA ARG A 295 4.90 -14.93 3.47
C ARG A 295 5.06 -13.43 3.35
N ILE A 296 6.30 -12.98 3.23
CA ILE A 296 6.67 -11.59 2.97
C ILE A 296 7.28 -11.51 1.58
N VAL A 297 6.82 -10.56 0.76
CA VAL A 297 7.38 -10.32 -0.57
C VAL A 297 7.78 -8.85 -0.68
N PHE A 298 9.05 -8.59 -0.92
CA PHE A 298 9.56 -7.25 -1.25
C PHE A 298 9.58 -7.10 -2.76
N GLN A 299 8.79 -6.18 -3.31
CA GLN A 299 8.72 -5.97 -4.75
C GLN A 299 9.72 -4.90 -5.24
N PRO A 300 10.14 -4.98 -6.52
CA PRO A 300 10.92 -3.90 -7.15
C PRO A 300 10.21 -2.55 -7.19
N SER A 301 8.89 -2.55 -7.08
CA SER A 301 8.06 -1.34 -6.97
C SER A 301 8.19 -0.62 -5.62
N GLY A 302 8.92 -1.19 -4.67
CA GLY A 302 9.03 -0.71 -3.29
C GLY A 302 7.85 -1.12 -2.40
N VAL A 303 6.87 -1.86 -2.92
CA VAL A 303 5.72 -2.38 -2.17
C VAL A 303 6.11 -3.64 -1.39
N VAL A 304 5.67 -3.72 -0.12
CA VAL A 304 5.83 -4.91 0.71
C VAL A 304 4.49 -5.61 0.89
N GLU A 305 4.42 -6.88 0.47
CA GLU A 305 3.26 -7.73 0.68
C GLU A 305 3.46 -8.67 1.87
N VAL A 306 2.40 -8.86 2.65
CA VAL A 306 2.38 -9.75 3.82
C VAL A 306 1.10 -10.57 3.77
N SER A 307 1.22 -11.89 3.75
CA SER A 307 0.09 -12.83 3.72
C SER A 307 0.39 -14.07 4.57
N PRO A 308 -0.64 -14.85 4.98
CA PRO A 308 -0.41 -16.16 5.58
C PRO A 308 0.34 -17.09 4.62
N TRP A 309 1.27 -17.87 5.14
CA TRP A 309 2.09 -18.77 4.32
C TRP A 309 1.26 -19.78 3.52
N ASP A 310 0.29 -20.40 4.20
CA ASP A 310 -0.64 -21.41 3.65
C ASP A 310 -1.91 -20.79 3.03
N GLY A 311 -1.96 -19.45 2.93
CA GLY A 311 -3.14 -18.71 2.48
C GLY A 311 -4.32 -18.75 3.46
N TRP A 312 -5.35 -17.96 3.19
CA TRP A 312 -6.51 -17.79 4.09
C TRP A 312 -7.44 -19.02 4.18
N GLY A 313 -7.33 -19.97 3.25
CA GLY A 313 -8.21 -21.15 3.20
C GLY A 313 -7.80 -22.31 4.11
N SER A 314 -6.62 -22.21 4.74
CA SER A 314 -6.03 -23.24 5.60
C SER A 314 -6.55 -23.19 7.04
N VAL A 315 -7.26 -22.13 7.42
CA VAL A 315 -7.85 -21.94 8.74
C VAL A 315 -9.35 -22.22 8.66
N ARG A 316 -9.78 -23.43 9.03
CA ARG A 316 -11.20 -23.80 9.19
C ARG A 316 -11.42 -24.45 10.54
#